data_AF-A0A2T4MX40-F1
#
_entry.id   AF-A0A2T4MX40-F1
#
_cell.length_a   1.000
_cell.length_b   1.000
_cell.length_c   1.000
_cell.angle_alpha   90.00
_cell.angle_beta   90.00
_cell.angle_gamma   90.00
#
_symmetry.space_group_name_H-M   'P 1'
#
loop_
_entity.id
_entity.type
_entity.pdbx_description
1 polymer ?
#
loop_
_entity_poly.entity_id
_entity_poly.type
_entity_poly.pdbx_seq_one_letter_code
_entity_poly.pdbx_strand_id
1 'polypeptide(L)'
;MGFQFVTSCVSANGDDISEMQDVAKDISSHAFIYGIAKKEGIDLEVVDMLGYSSWAEDIGGGKSARKLFVDDFALSCHRSFYQGIPCLYVQHSRIEHVFIDTKHLPLVLRDEADILARQTKRTELTDELDEITDMTCQSLAERKVGLVNFVKKHEATLCSMRIPIQSLVYARDTELFSFAEKVNERIQANKEKEKDGPSI
;
A
#
# COMPACT_ATOMS: atom_id res chain seq x y z
N MET A 1 -14.39 7.29 -0.70
CA MET A 1 -13.33 6.42 -0.16
C MET A 1 -12.05 7.20 -0.33
N GLY A 2 -11.30 7.36 0.75
CA GLY A 2 -10.14 8.25 0.79
C GLY A 2 -8.93 7.51 1.33
N PHE A 3 -7.78 8.15 1.27
CA PHE A 3 -6.58 7.71 1.96
C PHE A 3 -6.53 8.33 3.37
N GLN A 4 -5.84 7.68 4.29
CA GLN A 4 -5.61 8.20 5.64
C GLN A 4 -4.15 8.04 6.01
N PHE A 5 -3.60 9.04 6.70
CA PHE A 5 -2.28 8.95 7.30
C PHE A 5 -2.22 7.84 8.37
N VAL A 6 -1.21 6.98 8.28
CA VAL A 6 -1.04 5.80 9.15
C VAL A 6 0.13 5.95 10.11
N THR A 7 1.28 6.40 9.61
CA THR A 7 2.52 6.53 10.39
C THR A 7 3.56 7.37 9.64
N SER A 8 4.61 7.76 10.35
CA SER A 8 5.85 8.28 9.79
C SER A 8 7.05 7.47 10.27
N CYS A 9 8.21 7.53 9.61
CA CYS A 9 9.42 6.83 10.08
C CYS A 9 9.93 7.26 11.46
N VAL A 10 9.53 8.45 11.91
CA VAL A 10 9.79 8.92 13.28
C VAL A 10 8.88 8.23 14.29
N SER A 11 7.70 7.80 13.85
CA SER A 11 6.66 7.17 14.68
C SER A 11 6.55 5.65 14.47
N ALA A 12 7.17 5.12 13.42
CA ALA A 12 7.18 3.71 13.07
C ALA A 12 8.40 3.00 13.66
N ASN A 13 8.25 1.71 13.94
CA ASN A 13 9.38 0.85 14.27
C ASN A 13 10.16 0.55 12.98
N GLY A 14 11.47 0.77 13.01
CA GLY A 14 12.32 1.06 11.84
C GLY A 14 12.37 0.03 10.70
N ASP A 15 11.89 -1.19 10.90
CA ASP A 15 11.94 -2.25 9.88
C ASP A 15 10.81 -2.11 8.85
N ASP A 16 9.64 -1.57 9.22
CA ASP A 16 8.45 -1.54 8.36
C ASP A 16 8.58 -0.63 7.13
N ILE A 17 9.37 0.44 7.23
CA ILE A 17 9.54 1.45 6.16
C ILE A 17 10.72 1.12 5.28
N SER A 18 11.72 0.42 5.81
CA SER A 18 12.90 -0.01 5.05
C SER A 18 12.50 -0.93 3.88
N GLU A 19 11.52 -1.83 4.10
CA GLU A 19 10.96 -2.69 3.03
C GLU A 19 10.25 -1.91 1.92
N MET A 20 9.73 -0.71 2.23
CA MET A 20 8.96 0.08 1.28
C MET A 20 9.84 0.73 0.21
N GLN A 21 11.09 1.04 0.52
CA GLN A 21 11.97 1.79 -0.37
C GLN A 21 12.37 0.94 -1.58
N ASP A 22 12.57 -0.36 -1.40
CA ASP A 22 13.04 -1.27 -2.46
C ASP A 22 11.99 -1.54 -3.55
N VAL A 23 10.71 -1.36 -3.23
CA VAL A 23 9.57 -1.59 -4.14
C VAL A 23 8.85 -0.30 -4.54
N ALA A 24 9.37 0.85 -4.12
CA ALA A 24 8.77 2.15 -4.37
C ALA A 24 8.79 2.50 -5.86
N LYS A 25 7.64 2.93 -6.39
CA LYS A 25 7.52 3.48 -7.73
C LYS A 25 7.31 4.98 -7.66
N ASP A 26 8.25 5.72 -8.24
CA ASP A 26 8.21 7.18 -8.33
C ASP A 26 6.89 7.70 -8.93
N ILE A 27 6.38 8.75 -8.30
CA ILE A 27 5.30 9.60 -8.79
C ILE A 27 5.82 11.03 -8.73
N SER A 28 5.69 11.80 -9.81
CA SER A 28 6.02 13.22 -9.73
C SER A 28 5.12 13.92 -8.71
N SER A 29 5.67 14.86 -7.94
CA SER A 29 4.93 15.63 -6.92
C SER A 29 3.70 16.32 -7.52
N HIS A 30 3.78 16.72 -8.80
CA HIS A 30 2.65 17.25 -9.55
C HIS A 30 1.53 16.22 -9.77
N ALA A 31 1.87 15.03 -10.27
CA ALA A 31 0.90 13.95 -10.50
C ALA A 31 0.30 13.44 -9.18
N PHE A 32 1.10 13.44 -8.10
CA PHE A 32 0.63 13.13 -6.77
C PHE A 32 -0.42 14.13 -6.28
N ILE A 33 -0.09 15.42 -6.16
CA ILE A 33 -1.01 16.41 -5.58
C ILE A 33 -2.23 16.67 -6.47
N TYR A 34 -2.03 16.96 -7.75
CA TYR A 34 -3.13 17.39 -8.62
C TYR A 34 -3.92 16.22 -9.23
N GLY A 35 -3.35 15.02 -9.22
CA GLY A 35 -4.00 13.81 -9.71
C GLY A 35 -4.52 12.94 -8.58
N ILE A 36 -3.61 12.27 -7.87
CA ILE A 36 -3.96 11.23 -6.89
C ILE A 36 -4.58 11.84 -5.64
N ALA A 37 -3.83 12.66 -4.90
CA ALA A 37 -4.26 13.20 -3.61
C ALA A 37 -5.56 14.01 -3.74
N LYS A 38 -5.71 14.80 -4.82
CA LYS A 38 -6.93 15.56 -5.09
C LYS A 38 -8.13 14.67 -5.40
N LYS A 39 -7.93 13.57 -6.15
CA LYS A 39 -9.00 12.61 -6.44
C LYS A 39 -9.46 11.88 -5.18
N GLU A 40 -8.51 11.54 -4.31
CA GLU A 40 -8.75 10.85 -3.05
C GLU A 40 -9.18 11.80 -1.91
N GLY A 41 -9.18 13.12 -2.14
CA GLY A 41 -9.62 14.14 -1.18
C GLY A 41 -8.64 14.43 -0.04
N ILE A 42 -7.37 14.05 -0.17
CA ILE A 42 -6.33 14.19 0.87
C ILE A 42 -5.30 15.28 0.55
N ASP A 43 -5.42 15.97 -0.58
CA ASP A 43 -4.40 16.92 -1.04
C ASP A 43 -4.21 18.11 -0.09
N LEU A 44 -5.27 18.59 0.57
CA LEU A 44 -5.17 19.63 1.59
C LEU A 44 -4.56 19.09 2.89
N GLU A 45 -4.95 17.89 3.33
CA GLU A 45 -4.40 17.25 4.51
C GLU A 45 -2.89 17.02 4.38
N VAL A 46 -2.43 16.54 3.22
CA VAL A 46 -1.01 16.29 2.97
C VAL A 46 -0.18 17.58 3.02
N VAL A 47 -0.62 18.65 2.35
CA VAL A 47 0.15 19.90 2.33
C VAL A 47 0.16 20.59 3.69
N ASP A 48 -0.91 20.42 4.48
CA ASP A 48 -0.99 20.95 5.84
C ASP A 48 -0.09 20.18 6.80
N MET A 49 -0.18 18.84 6.78
CA MET A 49 0.63 17.94 7.60
C MET A 49 2.15 18.16 7.42
N LEU A 50 2.58 18.47 6.20
CA LEU A 50 3.98 18.70 5.88
C LEU A 50 4.42 20.17 6.08
N GLY A 51 3.52 21.04 6.55
CA GLY A 51 3.80 22.44 6.88
C GLY A 51 3.76 23.42 5.71
N TYR A 52 3.38 22.99 4.49
CA TYR A 52 3.29 23.88 3.34
C TYR A 52 2.16 24.89 3.44
N SER A 53 1.09 24.59 4.17
CA SER A 53 0.02 25.56 4.46
C SER A 53 0.57 26.76 5.24
N SER A 54 1.26 26.49 6.35
CA SER A 54 1.90 27.52 7.18
C SER A 54 2.96 28.29 6.38
N TRP A 55 3.79 27.56 5.62
CA TRP A 55 4.80 28.20 4.79
C TRP A 55 4.22 29.13 3.72
N ALA A 56 3.08 28.77 3.12
CA ALA A 56 2.40 29.60 2.13
C ALA A 56 1.87 30.92 2.72
N GLU A 57 1.41 30.90 3.98
CA GLU A 57 0.98 32.09 4.71
C GLU A 57 2.18 33.00 5.03
N ASP A 58 3.27 32.43 5.54
CA ASP A 58 4.46 33.17 6.00
C ASP A 58 5.18 33.92 4.87
N ILE A 59 5.30 33.32 3.68
CA ILE A 59 6.04 33.96 2.58
C ILE A 59 5.28 35.10 1.91
N GLY A 60 3.98 35.29 2.21
CA GLY A 60 3.14 36.40 1.72
C GLY A 60 3.07 36.58 0.19
N GLY A 61 3.62 35.63 -0.59
CA GLY A 61 4.06 35.83 -1.97
C GLY A 61 3.15 35.25 -3.05
N GLY A 62 1.92 34.85 -2.72
CA GLY A 62 0.91 34.43 -3.70
C GLY A 62 1.06 33.01 -4.28
N LYS A 63 2.04 32.22 -3.83
CA LYS A 63 2.09 30.77 -4.14
C LYS A 63 1.17 30.01 -3.17
N SER A 64 0.35 29.11 -3.69
CA SER A 64 -0.45 28.21 -2.86
C SER A 64 0.41 27.11 -2.23
N ALA A 65 -0.05 26.53 -1.10
CA ALA A 65 0.61 25.39 -0.45
C ALA A 65 0.89 24.23 -1.41
N ARG A 66 -0.09 23.91 -2.30
CA ARG A 66 0.09 22.91 -3.37
C ARG A 66 1.20 23.25 -4.35
N LYS A 67 1.40 24.54 -4.66
CA LYS A 67 2.48 24.97 -5.54
C LYS A 67 3.84 24.86 -4.86
N LEU A 68 3.93 25.18 -3.57
CA LEU A 68 5.15 24.97 -2.77
C LEU A 68 5.52 23.49 -2.69
N PHE A 69 4.56 22.61 -2.38
CA PHE A 69 4.75 21.17 -2.39
C PHE A 69 5.33 20.66 -3.71
N VAL A 70 4.77 21.12 -4.84
CA VAL A 70 5.21 20.66 -6.18
C VAL A 70 6.59 21.19 -6.55
N ASP A 71 6.95 22.37 -6.06
CA ASP A 71 8.24 23.02 -6.35
C ASP A 71 9.38 22.53 -5.41
N ASP A 72 9.07 21.72 -4.41
CA ASP A 72 10.04 21.24 -3.44
C ASP A 72 10.90 20.10 -4.01
N PHE A 73 12.19 20.38 -4.18
CA PHE A 73 13.17 19.42 -4.69
C PHE A 73 13.60 18.37 -3.65
N ALA A 74 13.36 18.64 -2.36
CA ALA A 74 13.67 17.72 -1.26
C ALA A 74 12.51 16.76 -0.95
N LEU A 75 11.44 16.82 -1.75
CA LEU A 75 10.26 15.98 -1.63
C LEU A 75 10.23 14.89 -2.72
N SER A 76 9.82 13.68 -2.36
CA SER A 76 9.51 12.63 -3.31
C SER A 76 8.20 11.92 -2.96
N CYS A 77 7.45 11.50 -3.98
CA CYS A 77 6.18 10.80 -3.83
C CYS A 77 6.26 9.45 -4.52
N HIS A 78 5.70 8.41 -3.90
CA HIS A 78 5.81 7.05 -4.40
C HIS A 78 4.53 6.25 -4.17
N ARG A 79 4.33 5.22 -5.00
CA ARG A 79 3.48 4.07 -4.64
C ARG A 79 4.38 2.99 -4.05
N SER A 80 3.96 2.39 -2.95
CA SER A 80 4.71 1.30 -2.32
C SER A 80 3.77 0.37 -1.53
N PHE A 81 4.33 -0.49 -0.69
CA PHE A 81 3.62 -1.43 0.16
C PHE A 81 4.08 -1.30 1.61
N TYR A 82 3.28 -0.67 2.47
CA TYR A 82 3.52 -0.66 3.91
C TYR A 82 2.96 -1.94 4.52
N GLN A 83 3.81 -2.76 5.15
CA GLN A 83 3.39 -4.06 5.70
C GLN A 83 2.73 -5.01 4.67
N GLY A 84 3.07 -4.86 3.38
CA GLY A 84 2.41 -5.55 2.26
C GLY A 84 1.11 -4.91 1.77
N ILE A 85 0.65 -3.82 2.39
CA ILE A 85 -0.58 -3.12 2.02
C ILE A 85 -0.23 -1.99 1.05
N PRO A 86 -0.89 -1.90 -0.13
CA PRO A 86 -0.64 -0.79 -1.04
C PRO A 86 -0.87 0.56 -0.35
N CYS A 87 0.10 1.44 -0.51
CA CYS A 87 0.08 2.74 0.11
C CYS A 87 0.60 3.82 -0.83
N LEU A 88 0.27 5.05 -0.48
CA LEU A 88 0.99 6.22 -0.96
C LEU A 88 2.05 6.59 0.09
N TYR A 89 3.21 6.95 -0.40
CA TYR A 89 4.37 7.27 0.39
C TYR A 89 4.87 8.65 -0.04
N VAL A 90 5.08 9.55 0.91
CA VAL A 90 5.69 10.86 0.66
C VAL A 90 6.90 11.00 1.55
N GLN A 91 8.08 11.16 0.96
CA GLN A 91 9.29 11.47 1.71
C GLN A 91 9.52 12.98 1.67
N HIS A 92 9.60 13.60 2.84
CA HIS A 92 9.88 15.02 3.00
C HIS A 92 10.90 15.20 4.13
N SER A 93 12.02 15.89 3.87
CA SER A 93 13.08 16.08 4.88
C SER A 93 13.61 14.77 5.49
N ARG A 94 13.70 13.70 4.68
CA ARG A 94 14.06 12.33 5.11
C ARG A 94 13.09 11.70 6.11
N ILE A 95 11.87 12.22 6.20
CA ILE A 95 10.79 11.61 6.94
C ILE A 95 9.82 11.02 5.93
N GLU A 96 9.60 9.72 6.03
CA GLU A 96 8.65 8.98 5.22
C GLU A 96 7.26 9.06 5.85
N HIS A 97 6.28 9.56 5.11
CA HIS A 97 4.87 9.67 5.52
C HIS A 97 4.02 8.67 4.73
N VAL A 98 3.33 7.79 5.45
CA VAL A 98 2.58 6.68 4.86
C VAL A 98 1.08 6.95 4.91
N PHE A 99 0.43 6.81 3.75
CA PHE A 99 -1.01 6.94 3.59
C PHE A 99 -1.58 5.64 3.00
N ILE A 100 -2.63 5.11 3.62
CA ILE A 100 -3.29 3.87 3.18
C ILE A 100 -4.76 4.17 2.86
N ASP A 101 -5.30 3.52 1.84
CA ASP A 101 -6.74 3.59 1.54
C ASP A 101 -7.53 3.12 2.78
N THR A 102 -8.51 3.91 3.18
CA THR A 102 -9.44 3.61 4.29
C THR A 102 -9.95 2.17 4.30
N LYS A 103 -10.21 1.57 3.13
CA LYS A 103 -10.67 0.17 3.01
C LYS A 103 -9.64 -0.86 3.48
N HIS A 104 -8.36 -0.50 3.53
CA HIS A 104 -7.25 -1.36 3.92
C HIS A 104 -6.73 -1.09 5.33
N LEU A 105 -7.20 -0.03 6.00
CA LEU A 105 -6.80 0.26 7.39
C LEU A 105 -6.98 -0.91 8.38
N PRO A 106 -8.04 -1.75 8.28
CA PRO A 106 -8.17 -2.92 9.16
C PRO A 106 -7.04 -3.95 9.02
N LEU A 107 -6.27 -3.91 7.94
CA LEU A 107 -5.14 -4.81 7.70
C LEU A 107 -3.86 -4.33 8.40
N VAL A 108 -3.80 -3.07 8.84
CA VAL A 108 -2.63 -2.50 9.52
C VAL A 108 -2.50 -3.14 10.91
N LEU A 109 -1.32 -3.67 11.20
CA LEU A 109 -0.97 -4.20 12.51
C LEU A 109 -0.17 -3.15 13.28
N ARG A 110 -0.31 -3.18 14.61
CA ARG A 110 0.35 -2.23 15.53
C ARG A 110 1.28 -2.91 16.53
N ASP A 111 1.08 -4.20 16.77
CA ASP A 111 1.93 -5.00 17.64
C ASP A 111 3.15 -5.50 16.86
N GLU A 112 4.35 -5.31 17.42
CA GLU A 112 5.62 -5.66 16.76
C GLU A 112 5.76 -7.17 16.50
N ALA A 113 5.29 -8.00 17.42
CA ALA A 113 5.39 -9.46 17.27
C ALA A 113 4.45 -9.93 16.15
N ASP A 114 3.24 -9.37 16.08
CA ASP A 114 2.30 -9.66 15.00
C ASP A 114 2.82 -9.18 13.63
N ILE A 115 3.44 -7.99 13.58
CA ILE A 115 4.07 -7.44 12.37
C ILE A 115 5.17 -8.38 11.87
N LEU A 116 6.11 -8.75 12.75
CA LEU A 116 7.23 -9.62 12.41
C LEU A 116 6.73 -11.01 11.99
N ALA A 117 5.78 -11.60 12.73
CA ALA A 117 5.21 -12.89 12.38
C ALA A 117 4.54 -12.87 10.99
N ARG A 118 3.80 -11.80 10.68
CA ARG A 118 3.22 -11.62 9.34
C ARG A 118 4.29 -11.46 8.28
N GLN A 119 5.34 -10.68 8.53
CA GLN A 119 6.43 -10.46 7.58
C GLN A 119 7.16 -11.77 7.27
N THR A 120 7.54 -12.54 8.29
CA THR A 120 8.13 -13.87 8.12
C THR A 120 7.24 -14.76 7.28
N LYS A 121 5.94 -14.82 7.61
CA LYS A 121 5.01 -15.68 6.86
C LYS A 121 4.82 -15.21 5.42
N ARG A 122 4.82 -13.89 5.19
CA ARG A 122 4.71 -13.31 3.86
C ARG A 122 5.90 -13.73 2.98
N THR A 123 7.12 -13.68 3.50
CA THR A 123 8.31 -14.15 2.77
C THR A 123 8.20 -15.62 2.39
N GLU A 124 7.83 -16.50 3.33
CA GLU A 124 7.63 -17.92 3.04
C GLU A 124 6.58 -18.16 1.93
N LEU A 125 5.48 -17.42 1.98
CA LEU A 125 4.39 -17.52 1.00
C LEU A 125 4.77 -16.94 -0.36
N THR A 126 5.59 -15.89 -0.40
CA THR A 126 6.13 -15.33 -1.64
C THR A 126 7.03 -16.35 -2.33
N ASP A 127 7.95 -16.97 -1.60
CA ASP A 127 8.86 -17.98 -2.16
C ASP A 127 8.08 -19.17 -2.77
N GLU A 128 7.07 -19.68 -2.04
CA GLU A 128 6.21 -20.75 -2.55
C GLU A 128 5.41 -20.30 -3.79
N LEU A 129 4.90 -19.07 -3.80
CA LEU A 129 4.12 -18.55 -4.94
C LEU A 129 4.99 -18.33 -6.17
N ASP A 130 6.23 -17.86 -5.99
CA ASP A 130 7.18 -17.63 -7.08
C ASP A 130 7.55 -18.95 -7.77
N GLU A 131 7.72 -20.05 -7.03
CA GLU A 131 7.90 -21.39 -7.60
C GLU A 131 6.70 -21.84 -8.45
N ILE A 132 5.48 -21.53 -8.00
CA ILE A 132 4.24 -21.89 -8.68
C ILE A 132 4.00 -21.02 -9.91
N THR A 133 4.43 -19.76 -9.88
CA THR A 133 4.09 -18.73 -10.88
C THR A 133 5.28 -18.25 -11.70
N ASP A 134 6.34 -19.06 -11.79
CA ASP A 134 7.55 -18.76 -12.54
C ASP A 134 7.25 -18.24 -13.95
N MET A 135 7.55 -16.95 -14.16
CA MET A 135 7.31 -16.23 -15.42
C MET A 135 8.14 -16.78 -16.58
N THR A 136 9.22 -17.51 -16.32
CA THR A 136 10.11 -18.03 -17.37
C THR A 136 9.58 -19.30 -18.01
N CYS A 137 8.72 -20.04 -17.31
CA CYS A 137 8.30 -21.38 -17.71
C CYS A 137 6.78 -21.51 -17.97
N GLN A 138 5.97 -20.52 -17.60
CA GLN A 138 4.50 -20.63 -17.64
C GLN A 138 3.80 -19.48 -18.36
N SER A 139 2.71 -19.80 -19.04
CA SER A 139 1.78 -18.82 -19.60
C SER A 139 1.05 -18.03 -18.50
N LEU A 140 0.56 -16.83 -18.82
CA LEU A 140 -0.25 -16.04 -17.88
C LEU A 140 -1.49 -16.80 -17.38
N ALA A 141 -2.10 -17.63 -18.23
CA ALA A 141 -3.27 -18.42 -17.85
C ALA A 141 -2.92 -19.47 -16.78
N GLU A 142 -1.80 -20.18 -16.95
CA GLU A 142 -1.29 -21.15 -15.98
C GLU A 142 -0.93 -20.46 -14.66
N ARG A 143 -0.22 -19.33 -14.72
CA ARG A 143 0.11 -18.54 -13.52
C ARG A 143 -1.14 -18.07 -12.76
N LYS A 144 -2.19 -17.64 -13.47
CA LYS A 144 -3.47 -17.27 -12.84
C LYS A 144 -4.16 -18.45 -12.17
N VAL A 145 -4.14 -19.63 -12.79
CA VAL A 145 -4.67 -20.86 -12.18
C VAL A 145 -3.85 -21.25 -10.95
N GLY A 146 -2.52 -21.18 -11.05
CA GLY A 146 -1.59 -21.38 -9.94
C GLY A 146 -1.90 -20.48 -8.75
N LEU A 147 -2.05 -19.17 -8.99
CA LEU A 147 -2.42 -18.20 -7.95
C LEU A 147 -3.76 -18.57 -7.28
N VAL A 148 -4.80 -18.91 -8.05
CA VAL A 148 -6.11 -19.28 -7.47
C VAL A 148 -5.99 -20.53 -6.60
N ASN A 149 -5.23 -21.53 -7.04
CA ASN A 149 -5.01 -22.76 -6.26
C ASN A 149 -4.20 -22.49 -4.99
N PHE A 150 -3.17 -21.65 -5.09
CA PHE A 150 -2.37 -21.19 -3.96
C PHE A 150 -3.24 -20.48 -2.92
N VAL A 151 -4.09 -19.56 -3.36
CA VAL A 151 -5.01 -18.82 -2.49
C VAL A 151 -5.97 -19.77 -1.76
N LYS A 152 -6.54 -20.76 -2.46
CA LYS A 152 -7.41 -21.76 -1.83
C LYS A 152 -6.66 -22.61 -0.79
N LYS A 153 -5.41 -22.98 -1.09
CA LYS A 153 -4.57 -23.77 -0.18
C LYS A 153 -4.26 -23.01 1.11
N HIS A 154 -4.04 -21.70 1.01
CA HIS A 154 -3.55 -20.86 2.11
C HIS A 154 -4.59 -19.86 2.65
N GLU A 155 -5.86 -20.01 2.29
CA GLU A 155 -6.92 -19.04 2.61
C GLU A 155 -6.98 -18.71 4.10
N ALA A 156 -6.98 -19.72 4.97
CA ALA A 156 -7.03 -19.54 6.43
C ALA A 156 -5.84 -18.72 6.96
N THR A 157 -4.63 -18.98 6.46
CA THR A 157 -3.40 -18.26 6.83
C THR A 157 -3.44 -16.82 6.36
N LEU A 158 -3.75 -16.59 5.08
CA LEU A 158 -3.87 -15.25 4.48
C LEU A 158 -4.89 -14.40 5.24
N CYS A 159 -6.00 -15.02 5.61
CA CYS A 159 -7.09 -14.39 6.35
C CYS A 159 -6.74 -14.05 7.79
N SER A 160 -6.20 -15.01 8.56
CA SER A 160 -5.88 -14.83 9.98
C SER A 160 -4.74 -13.83 10.18
N MET A 161 -3.73 -13.88 9.31
CA MET A 161 -2.56 -13.00 9.37
C MET A 161 -2.74 -11.70 8.57
N ARG A 162 -3.92 -11.46 7.99
CA ARG A 162 -4.24 -10.23 7.23
C ARG A 162 -3.23 -9.93 6.11
N ILE A 163 -2.82 -10.96 5.37
CA ILE A 163 -1.85 -10.84 4.26
C ILE A 163 -2.61 -10.56 2.96
N PRO A 164 -2.42 -9.40 2.31
CA PRO A 164 -3.00 -9.13 1.00
C PRO A 164 -2.29 -9.96 -0.07
N ILE A 165 -3.02 -10.74 -0.88
CA ILE A 165 -2.42 -11.63 -1.90
C ILE A 165 -1.56 -10.86 -2.90
N GLN A 166 -1.99 -9.68 -3.33
CA GLN A 166 -1.22 -8.81 -4.22
C GLN A 166 0.17 -8.43 -3.68
N SER A 167 0.40 -8.53 -2.35
CA SER A 167 1.70 -8.27 -1.73
C SER A 167 2.69 -9.42 -1.91
N LEU A 168 2.21 -10.59 -2.34
CA LEU A 168 3.02 -11.79 -2.60
C LEU A 168 3.45 -11.87 -4.07
N VAL A 169 2.78 -11.14 -4.96
CA VAL A 169 3.09 -11.17 -6.39
C VAL A 169 4.24 -10.23 -6.67
N TYR A 170 5.24 -10.73 -7.40
CA TYR A 170 6.34 -9.91 -7.87
C TYR A 170 5.83 -8.66 -8.60
N ALA A 171 6.15 -7.47 -8.08
CA ALA A 171 5.55 -6.21 -8.53
C ALA A 171 5.80 -5.89 -10.03
N ARG A 172 6.78 -6.53 -10.67
CA ARG A 172 7.03 -6.36 -12.12
C ARG A 172 6.07 -7.20 -12.98
N ASP A 173 5.41 -8.20 -12.42
CA ASP A 173 4.37 -8.99 -13.09
C ASP A 173 3.01 -8.27 -13.02
N THR A 174 2.91 -7.16 -13.76
CA THR A 174 1.76 -6.24 -13.68
C THR A 174 0.41 -6.91 -13.97
N GLU A 175 0.39 -7.94 -14.83
CA GLU A 175 -0.83 -8.66 -15.17
C GLU A 175 -1.30 -9.60 -14.06
N LEU A 176 -0.37 -10.35 -13.46
CA LEU A 176 -0.70 -11.22 -12.33
C LEU A 176 -1.01 -10.39 -11.08
N PHE A 177 -0.31 -9.28 -10.89
CA PHE A 177 -0.57 -8.32 -9.81
C PHE A 177 -2.01 -7.77 -9.88
N SER A 178 -2.42 -7.29 -11.07
CA SER A 178 -3.79 -6.78 -11.29
C SER A 178 -4.85 -7.86 -11.11
N PHE A 179 -4.50 -9.12 -11.36
CA PHE A 179 -5.39 -10.25 -11.13
C PHE A 179 -5.49 -10.58 -9.62
N ALA A 180 -4.37 -10.55 -8.89
CA ALA A 180 -4.32 -10.76 -7.45
C ALA A 180 -5.13 -9.72 -6.68
N GLU A 181 -5.15 -8.46 -7.13
CA GLU A 181 -5.99 -7.40 -6.56
C GLU A 181 -7.48 -7.77 -6.64
N LYS A 182 -7.94 -8.24 -7.80
CA LYS A 182 -9.34 -8.70 -7.98
C LYS A 182 -9.67 -9.92 -7.12
N VAL A 183 -8.71 -10.82 -6.91
CA VAL A 183 -8.89 -11.97 -6.01
C VAL A 183 -9.03 -11.50 -4.57
N ASN A 184 -8.20 -10.56 -4.12
CA ASN A 184 -8.30 -9.94 -2.79
C ASN A 184 -9.69 -9.34 -2.56
N GLU A 185 -10.19 -8.52 -3.49
CA GLU A 185 -11.52 -7.90 -3.38
C GLU A 185 -12.63 -8.94 -3.25
N ARG A 186 -12.53 -10.05 -3.98
CA ARG A 186 -13.53 -11.12 -3.95
C ARG A 186 -13.54 -11.88 -2.62
N ILE A 187 -12.37 -12.12 -2.03
CA ILE A 187 -12.27 -12.76 -0.70
C ILE A 187 -12.91 -11.87 0.37
N GLN A 188 -12.65 -10.57 0.33
CA GLN A 188 -13.25 -9.63 1.29
C GLN A 188 -14.78 -9.55 1.13
N ALA A 189 -15.28 -9.46 -0.11
CA ALA A 189 -16.71 -9.42 -0.38
C ALA A 189 -17.46 -10.69 0.05
N ASN A 190 -16.81 -11.86 -0.01
CA ASN A 190 -17.42 -13.12 0.46
C ASN A 190 -17.54 -13.15 2.00
N LYS A 191 -16.53 -12.65 2.72
CA LYS A 191 -16.56 -12.58 4.18
C LYS A 191 -17.62 -11.63 4.72
N GLU A 192 -17.87 -10.51 4.04
CA GLU A 192 -18.94 -9.58 4.41
C GLU A 192 -20.31 -10.26 4.30
N LYS A 193 -20.53 -11.04 3.24
CA LYS A 193 -21.77 -11.82 3.06
C LYS A 193 -21.97 -12.92 4.10
N GLU A 194 -20.89 -13.53 4.59
CA GLU A 194 -20.95 -14.54 5.66
C GLU A 194 -21.28 -13.92 7.02
N LYS A 195 -20.90 -12.65 7.26
CA LYS A 195 -21.28 -11.90 8.46
C LYS A 195 -22.75 -11.44 8.46
N ASP A 196 -23.33 -11.24 7.28
CA ASP A 196 -24.74 -10.85 7.10
C ASP A 196 -25.70 -12.05 6.92
N GLY A 197 -25.23 -13.27 7.18
CA GLY A 197 -26.07 -14.49 7.20
C GLY A 197 -27.15 -14.42 8.29
N PRO A 198 -28.30 -15.10 8.11
CA PRO A 198 -29.52 -14.83 8.86
C PRO A 198 -29.27 -14.97 10.36
N SER A 199 -29.59 -13.92 11.11
CA SER A 199 -29.76 -13.99 12.56
C SER A 199 -30.82 -15.06 12.85
N ILE A 200 -30.40 -16.16 13.47
CA ILE A 200 -31.29 -17.18 14.02
C ILE A 200 -32.01 -16.60 15.22
#